data_AF-A0AA93L8K8-F1
#
_entry.id   AF-A0AA93L8K8-F1
#
_cell.length_a   1.000
_cell.length_b   1.000
_cell.length_c   1.000
_cell.angle_alpha   90.00
_cell.angle_beta   90.00
_cell.angle_gamma   90.00
#
_symmetry.space_group_name_H-M   'P 1'
#
loop_
_entity.id
_entity.type
_entity.pdbx_description
1 polymer ?
#
loop_
_entity_poly.entity_id
_entity_poly.type
_entity_poly.pdbx_seq_one_letter_code
_entity_poly.pdbx_strand_id
1 'polypeptide(L)'
;MSYPTEIDAAIIYSVSDAQPPVRTIMCGIENVTINETANTRDRVRGDCAKPGKPRTRSVVVISTQWDVTGSGVSNADRIPAVKALLGVHSRFEIDAIRYDGTDAGELLGTFAGSGVLTAHNLNLQRDADSGSEVTIAGEDDLTWTPAEASGA
;
A
#
# COMPACT_ATOMS: atom_id res chain seq x y z
N MET A 1 -1.87 6.32 30.70
CA MET A 1 -0.90 6.06 29.61
C MET A 1 -1.74 5.86 28.37
N SER A 2 -1.56 6.66 27.32
CA SER A 2 -2.26 6.47 26.05
C SER A 2 -1.51 5.41 25.25
N TYR A 3 -2.19 4.33 24.89
CA TYR A 3 -1.67 3.40 23.91
C TYR A 3 -1.71 4.06 22.52
N PRO A 4 -0.75 3.76 21.63
CA PRO A 4 -0.84 4.17 20.23
C PRO A 4 -2.13 3.62 19.60
N THR A 5 -2.75 4.37 18.68
CA THR A 5 -3.82 3.83 17.84
C THR A 5 -3.19 2.91 16.80
N GLU A 6 -3.46 1.61 16.89
CA GLU A 6 -2.94 0.58 15.98
C GLU A 6 -3.89 0.35 14.80
N ILE A 7 -3.34 -0.03 13.65
CA ILE A 7 -4.09 -0.45 12.47
C ILE A 7 -4.21 -1.98 12.55
N ASP A 8 -5.44 -2.48 12.61
CA ASP A 8 -5.69 -3.93 12.75
C ASP A 8 -5.92 -4.61 11.40
N ALA A 9 -6.51 -3.89 10.44
CA ALA A 9 -6.83 -4.41 9.13
C ALA A 9 -6.70 -3.34 8.06
N ALA A 10 -6.57 -3.77 6.80
CA ALA A 10 -6.56 -2.88 5.65
C ALA A 10 -7.36 -3.47 4.48
N ILE A 11 -8.11 -2.63 3.78
CA ILE A 11 -8.92 -3.02 2.63
C ILE A 11 -8.44 -2.27 1.39
N ILE A 12 -8.12 -3.00 0.33
CA ILE A 12 -7.65 -2.42 -0.93
C ILE A 12 -8.82 -2.25 -1.91
N TYR A 13 -8.91 -1.06 -2.50
CA TYR A 13 -9.86 -0.69 -3.54
C TYR A 13 -9.11 -0.24 -4.79
N SER A 14 -9.62 -0.63 -5.96
CA SER A 14 -9.31 0.05 -7.22
C SER A 14 -10.39 1.08 -7.51
N VAL A 15 -10.01 2.27 -7.94
CA VAL A 15 -10.92 3.36 -8.29
C VAL A 15 -10.95 3.49 -9.81
N SER A 16 -12.15 3.38 -10.39
CA SER A 16 -12.34 3.58 -11.84
C SER A 16 -12.33 5.06 -12.21
N ASP A 17 -11.93 5.37 -13.44
CA ASP A 17 -12.06 6.71 -14.02
C ASP A 17 -13.48 7.08 -14.50
N ALA A 18 -14.47 6.21 -14.26
CA ALA A 18 -15.87 6.52 -14.55
C ALA A 18 -16.37 7.70 -13.70
N GLN A 19 -17.41 8.40 -14.17
CA GLN A 19 -18.03 9.52 -13.46
C GLN A 19 -19.48 9.17 -13.07
N PRO A 20 -19.80 9.00 -11.77
CA PRO A 20 -18.93 9.15 -10.59
C PRO A 20 -17.90 8.01 -10.44
N PRO A 21 -16.78 8.23 -9.73
CA PRO A 21 -15.74 7.22 -9.55
C PRO A 21 -16.27 6.03 -8.75
N VAL A 22 -16.13 4.83 -9.30
CA VAL A 22 -16.57 3.59 -8.67
C VAL A 22 -15.39 2.95 -7.93
N ARG A 23 -15.52 2.80 -6.61
CA ARG A 23 -14.60 2.02 -5.78
C ARG A 23 -14.93 0.53 -5.90
N THR A 24 -14.00 -0.26 -6.40
CA THR A 24 -14.13 -1.72 -6.49
C THR A 24 -13.21 -2.36 -5.48
N ILE A 25 -13.79 -3.07 -4.52
CA ILE A 25 -13.06 -3.77 -3.46
C ILE A 25 -12.36 -5.03 -3.99
N MET A 26 -11.08 -5.20 -3.64
CA MET A 26 -10.36 -6.47 -3.79
C MET A 26 -10.63 -7.35 -2.56
N CYS A 27 -11.80 -7.98 -2.58
CA CYS A 27 -12.27 -8.83 -1.49
C CYS A 27 -11.45 -10.13 -1.38
N GLY A 28 -11.24 -10.60 -0.14
CA GLY A 28 -10.48 -11.81 0.17
C GLY A 28 -9.02 -11.55 0.54
N ILE A 29 -8.56 -10.29 0.46
CA ILE A 29 -7.24 -9.89 0.96
C ILE A 29 -7.37 -9.62 2.46
N GLU A 30 -6.57 -10.32 3.26
CA GLU A 30 -6.59 -10.24 4.73
C GLU A 30 -5.37 -9.50 5.28
N ASN A 31 -4.22 -9.69 4.65
CA ASN A 31 -2.96 -9.07 5.04
C ASN A 31 -2.52 -8.12 3.96
N VAL A 32 -2.26 -6.86 4.33
CA VAL A 32 -1.73 -5.83 3.42
C VAL A 32 -0.42 -5.31 3.99
N THR A 33 0.62 -5.28 3.17
CA THR A 33 1.91 -4.67 3.49
C THR A 33 2.14 -3.51 2.53
N ILE A 34 2.43 -2.33 3.09
CA ILE A 34 2.81 -1.14 2.33
C ILE A 34 4.29 -0.90 2.57
N ASN A 35 5.09 -0.89 1.51
CA ASN A 35 6.52 -0.65 1.56
C ASN A 35 6.84 0.65 0.83
N GLU A 36 7.36 1.64 1.55
CA GLU A 36 7.86 2.89 0.96
C GLU A 36 9.39 2.90 0.98
N THR A 37 10.01 3.08 -0.18
CA THR A 37 11.46 3.04 -0.34
C THR A 37 11.98 4.34 -0.93
N ALA A 38 12.99 4.94 -0.29
CA ALA A 38 13.72 6.09 -0.82
C ALA A 38 15.07 5.62 -1.41
N ASN A 39 15.23 5.76 -2.71
CA ASN A 39 16.47 5.46 -3.41
C ASN A 39 17.46 6.61 -3.20
N THR A 40 18.61 6.34 -2.60
CA THR A 40 19.61 7.38 -2.28
C THR A 40 20.93 7.16 -3.02
N ARG A 41 21.57 8.27 -3.43
CA ARG A 41 22.96 8.28 -3.85
C ARG A 41 23.82 8.94 -2.80
N ASP A 42 24.86 8.21 -2.40
CA ASP A 42 25.85 8.69 -1.46
C ASP A 42 27.09 9.19 -2.17
N ARG A 43 27.63 10.30 -1.66
CA ARG A 43 28.99 10.73 -1.98
C ARG A 43 29.69 11.18 -0.72
N VAL A 44 30.98 10.93 -0.67
CA VAL A 44 31.82 11.34 0.45
C VAL A 44 32.50 12.65 0.07
N ARG A 45 32.22 13.73 0.79
CA ARG A 45 32.82 15.05 0.56
C ARG A 45 33.87 15.35 1.62
N GLY A 46 35.05 15.77 1.18
CA GLY A 46 36.05 16.35 2.07
C GLY A 46 35.66 17.78 2.44
N ASP A 47 35.93 18.16 3.68
CA ASP A 47 35.82 19.55 4.12
C ASP A 47 37.01 20.34 3.57
N CYS A 48 36.76 21.26 2.63
CA CYS A 48 37.81 22.12 2.05
C CYS A 48 38.49 23.01 3.10
N ALA A 49 37.83 23.31 4.22
CA ALA A 49 38.42 24.06 5.32
C ALA A 49 39.24 23.19 6.28
N LYS A 50 39.02 21.87 6.29
CA LYS A 50 39.65 20.92 7.23
C LYS A 50 39.99 19.59 6.54
N PRO A 51 41.00 19.55 5.64
CA PRO A 51 41.31 18.37 4.82
C PRO A 51 41.77 17.16 5.64
N GLY A 52 42.24 17.36 6.87
CA GLY A 52 42.63 16.29 7.79
C GLY A 52 41.48 15.63 8.56
N LYS A 53 40.24 16.15 8.45
CA LYS A 53 39.09 15.50 9.08
C LYS A 53 38.59 14.32 8.25
N PRO A 54 38.07 13.25 8.89
CA PRO A 54 37.32 12.22 8.20
C PRO A 54 36.23 12.84 7.33
N ARG A 55 36.14 12.38 6.09
CA ARG A 55 35.22 12.93 5.10
C ARG A 55 33.77 12.66 5.53
N THR A 56 32.88 13.62 5.27
CA THR A 56 31.46 13.51 5.63
C THR A 56 30.64 12.91 4.49
N ARG A 57 29.70 12.02 4.81
CA ARG A 57 28.74 11.46 3.86
C ARG A 57 27.70 12.53 3.49
N SER A 58 27.50 12.76 2.20
CA SER A 58 26.43 13.57 1.62
C SER A 58 25.49 12.61 0.91
N VAL A 59 24.27 12.50 1.43
CA VAL A 59 23.19 11.67 0.90
C VAL A 59 22.27 12.56 0.05
N VAL A 60 21.88 12.10 -1.13
CA VAL A 60 20.86 12.76 -1.96
C VAL A 60 19.81 11.72 -2.32
N VAL A 61 18.53 12.00 -2.05
CA VAL A 61 17.41 11.16 -2.49
C VAL A 61 17.21 11.37 -4.00
N ILE A 62 17.18 10.28 -4.77
CA ILE A 62 17.02 10.30 -6.22
C ILE A 62 15.58 10.06 -6.61
N SER A 63 14.92 9.09 -5.96
CA SER A 63 13.52 8.77 -6.18
C SER A 63 12.92 8.16 -4.92
N THR A 64 11.61 8.28 -4.82
CA THR A 64 10.76 7.53 -3.90
C THR A 64 9.94 6.53 -4.72
N GLN A 65 9.65 5.39 -4.13
CA GLN A 65 8.75 4.39 -4.71
C GLN A 65 7.98 3.73 -3.58
N TRP A 66 6.81 3.21 -3.91
CA TRP A 66 6.01 2.44 -2.96
C TRP A 66 5.49 1.17 -3.63
N ASP A 67 5.42 0.10 -2.86
CA ASP A 67 4.94 -1.20 -3.29
C ASP A 67 3.94 -1.72 -2.26
N VAL A 68 2.78 -2.19 -2.73
CA VAL A 68 1.74 -2.74 -1.87
C VAL A 68 1.55 -4.20 -2.21
N THR A 69 1.69 -5.07 -1.22
CA THR A 69 1.38 -6.49 -1.34
C THR A 69 0.16 -6.82 -0.51
N GLY A 70 -0.80 -7.51 -1.12
CA GLY A 70 -2.00 -8.01 -0.46
C GLY A 70 -2.02 -9.53 -0.55
N SER A 71 -2.32 -10.23 0.54
CA SER A 71 -2.51 -11.67 0.54
C SER A 71 -3.73 -12.09 1.33
N GLY A 72 -4.36 -13.19 0.94
CA GLY A 72 -5.49 -13.78 1.64
C GLY A 72 -6.12 -14.92 0.86
N VAL A 73 -7.42 -15.13 1.04
CA VAL A 73 -8.18 -16.24 0.43
C VAL A 73 -8.55 -15.93 -1.01
N SER A 74 -8.40 -16.92 -1.90
CA SER A 74 -8.83 -16.80 -3.28
C SER A 74 -10.36 -16.72 -3.40
N ASN A 75 -10.88 -15.67 -4.03
CA ASN A 75 -12.31 -15.50 -4.30
C ASN A 75 -12.60 -15.63 -5.81
N ALA A 76 -13.30 -16.71 -6.20
CA ALA A 76 -13.61 -17.02 -7.59
C ALA A 76 -14.40 -15.90 -8.31
N ASP A 77 -15.33 -15.24 -7.60
CA ASP A 77 -16.17 -14.18 -8.17
C ASP A 77 -15.38 -12.90 -8.48
N ARG A 78 -14.21 -12.73 -7.85
CA ARG A 78 -13.35 -11.56 -8.02
C ARG A 78 -12.19 -11.79 -8.98
N ILE A 79 -11.90 -13.04 -9.35
CA ILE A 79 -10.82 -13.37 -10.31
C ILE A 79 -10.95 -12.56 -11.61
N PRO A 80 -12.12 -12.42 -12.26
CA PRO A 80 -12.22 -11.65 -13.50
C PRO A 80 -11.90 -10.16 -13.30
N ALA A 81 -12.35 -9.57 -12.20
CA ALA A 81 -12.11 -8.16 -11.89
C ALA A 81 -10.62 -7.89 -11.60
N VAL A 82 -9.98 -8.72 -10.78
CA VAL A 82 -8.54 -8.58 -10.48
C VAL A 82 -7.70 -8.83 -11.74
N LYS A 83 -8.08 -9.82 -12.57
CA LYS A 83 -7.41 -10.05 -13.87
C LYS A 83 -7.55 -8.88 -14.83
N ALA A 84 -8.68 -8.19 -14.84
CA ALA A 84 -8.88 -7.02 -15.69
C ALA A 84 -8.01 -5.81 -15.26
N LEU A 85 -7.55 -5.78 -14.01
CA LEU A 85 -6.64 -4.74 -13.49
C LEU A 85 -5.16 -5.06 -13.72
N LEU A 86 -4.81 -6.31 -14.06
CA LEU A 86 -3.42 -6.73 -14.21
C LEU A 86 -2.74 -5.98 -15.36
N GLY A 87 -1.66 -5.27 -15.05
CA GLY A 87 -0.92 -4.44 -16.01
C GLY A 87 -1.65 -3.15 -16.43
N VAL A 88 -2.75 -2.78 -15.75
CA VAL A 88 -3.50 -1.56 -16.02
C VAL A 88 -3.15 -0.51 -14.96
N HIS A 89 -2.86 0.72 -15.41
CA HIS A 89 -2.70 1.87 -14.52
C HIS A 89 -4.06 2.22 -13.92
N SER A 90 -4.14 2.27 -12.60
CA SER A 90 -5.36 2.62 -11.88
C SER A 90 -5.00 3.35 -10.59
N ARG A 91 -5.97 4.09 -10.06
CA ARG A 91 -5.87 4.66 -8.72
C ARG A 91 -6.25 3.60 -7.70
N PHE A 92 -5.41 3.41 -6.70
CA PHE A 92 -5.65 2.51 -5.59
C PHE A 92 -5.89 3.29 -4.30
N GLU A 93 -6.80 2.78 -3.49
CA GLU A 93 -7.11 3.30 -2.15
C GLU A 93 -7.03 2.15 -1.15
N ILE A 94 -6.37 2.38 -0.02
CA ILE A 94 -6.17 1.41 1.05
C ILE A 94 -6.74 2.01 2.33
N ASP A 95 -7.89 1.50 2.75
CA ASP A 95 -8.55 1.95 3.98
C ASP A 95 -7.93 1.19 5.15
N ALA A 96 -7.30 1.92 6.07
CA ALA A 96 -6.74 1.40 7.31
C ALA A 96 -7.80 1.43 8.41
N ILE A 97 -8.09 0.27 9.00
CA ILE A 97 -9.21 0.07 9.92
C ILE A 97 -8.69 -0.46 11.26
N ARG A 98 -9.28 0.04 12.33
CA ARG A 98 -9.17 -0.52 13.69
C ARG A 98 -10.39 -1.36 14.00
N TYR A 99 -10.20 -2.53 14.58
CA TYR A 99 -11.30 -3.34 15.05
C TYR A 99 -11.86 -2.76 16.36
N ASP A 100 -13.11 -2.31 16.32
CA ASP A 100 -13.83 -1.74 17.47
C ASP A 100 -14.93 -2.67 18.01
N GLY A 101 -15.00 -3.91 17.49
CA GLY A 101 -16.06 -4.88 17.79
C GLY A 101 -17.31 -4.75 16.91
N THR A 102 -17.34 -3.81 15.95
CA THR A 102 -18.40 -3.71 14.94
C THR A 102 -18.04 -4.48 13.67
N ASP A 103 -19.03 -4.68 12.81
CA ASP A 103 -18.86 -5.36 11.52
C ASP A 103 -18.00 -4.56 10.52
N ALA A 104 -17.94 -3.23 10.69
CA ALA A 104 -17.20 -2.34 9.79
C ALA A 104 -15.82 -1.95 10.32
N GLY A 105 -15.64 -2.00 11.64
CA GLY A 105 -14.50 -1.38 12.30
C GLY A 105 -14.55 0.16 12.23
N GLU A 106 -13.53 0.78 12.80
CA GLU A 106 -13.31 2.22 12.74
C GLU A 106 -12.27 2.55 11.67
N LEU A 107 -12.66 3.35 10.67
CA LEU A 107 -11.74 3.87 9.69
C LEU A 107 -10.77 4.85 10.37
N LEU A 108 -9.48 4.57 10.30
CA LEU A 108 -8.41 5.44 10.80
C LEU A 108 -7.92 6.43 9.74
N GLY A 109 -8.02 6.02 8.47
CA GLY A 109 -7.69 6.83 7.31
C GLY A 109 -7.43 5.99 6.07
N THR A 110 -7.10 6.66 4.99
CA THR A 110 -6.96 6.05 3.66
C THR A 110 -5.62 6.44 3.05
N PHE A 111 -4.85 5.45 2.60
CA PHE A 111 -3.74 5.68 1.67
C PHE A 111 -4.28 5.72 0.25
N ALA A 112 -3.92 6.72 -0.54
CA ALA A 112 -4.34 6.84 -1.93
C ALA A 112 -3.14 7.12 -2.84
N GLY A 113 -3.03 6.39 -3.94
CA GLY A 113 -1.94 6.54 -4.91
C GLY A 113 -2.29 5.91 -6.26
N SER A 114 -1.64 6.35 -7.32
CA SER A 114 -1.75 5.75 -8.65
C SER A 114 -0.75 4.62 -8.77
N GLY A 115 -1.08 3.53 -9.47
CA GLY A 115 -0.13 2.45 -9.65
C GLY A 115 -0.58 1.43 -10.67
N VAL A 116 0.17 0.34 -10.77
CA VAL A 116 -0.13 -0.79 -11.64
C VAL A 116 -0.15 -2.07 -10.81
N LEU A 117 -1.20 -2.87 -10.98
CA LEU A 117 -1.19 -4.25 -10.48
C LEU A 117 -0.17 -5.07 -11.29
N THR A 118 0.99 -5.36 -10.73
CA THR A 118 2.10 -6.03 -11.42
C THR A 118 2.04 -7.54 -11.29
N ALA A 119 1.43 -8.06 -10.22
CA ALA A 119 1.27 -9.49 -10.02
C ALA A 119 -0.11 -9.82 -9.41
N HIS A 120 -0.64 -10.97 -9.82
CA HIS A 120 -1.77 -11.64 -9.20
C HIS A 120 -1.49 -13.15 -9.21
N ASN A 121 -1.06 -13.67 -8.07
CA ASN A 121 -0.73 -15.08 -7.87
C ASN A 121 -1.92 -15.79 -7.23
N LEU A 122 -2.20 -17.01 -7.69
CA LEU A 122 -3.21 -17.88 -7.10
C LEU A 122 -2.55 -19.20 -6.74
N ASN A 123 -2.66 -19.59 -5.47
CA ASN A 123 -2.24 -20.89 -4.97
C ASN A 123 -3.48 -21.73 -4.72
N LEU A 124 -3.82 -22.59 -5.69
CA LEU A 124 -5.05 -23.40 -5.63
C LEU A 124 -4.72 -24.79 -5.09
N GLN A 125 -5.30 -25.13 -3.93
CA GLN A 125 -5.05 -26.38 -3.23
C GLN A 125 -6.36 -27.15 -3.07
N ARG A 126 -6.30 -28.49 -3.23
CA ARG A 126 -7.49 -29.35 -3.06
C ARG A 126 -7.80 -29.60 -1.59
N ASP A 127 -6.76 -29.79 -0.79
CA ASP A 127 -6.85 -30.32 0.57
C ASP A 127 -6.52 -29.25 1.64
N ALA A 128 -6.45 -27.98 1.24
CA ALA A 128 -6.13 -26.82 2.08
C ALA A 128 -6.69 -25.52 1.47
N ASP A 129 -6.62 -24.42 2.22
CA ASP A 129 -7.16 -23.13 1.78
C ASP A 129 -6.40 -22.61 0.55
N SER A 130 -7.17 -22.21 -0.46
CA SER A 130 -6.60 -21.61 -1.67
C SER A 130 -6.30 -20.14 -1.42
N GLY A 131 -5.07 -19.73 -1.71
CA GLY A 131 -4.56 -18.39 -1.47
C GLY A 131 -4.56 -17.51 -2.73
N SER A 132 -4.72 -16.22 -2.54
CA SER A 132 -4.48 -15.19 -3.55
C SER A 132 -3.50 -14.16 -3.00
N GLU A 133 -2.60 -13.71 -3.87
CA GLU A 133 -1.65 -12.65 -3.59
C GLU A 133 -1.67 -11.66 -4.75
N VAL A 134 -1.64 -10.38 -4.42
CA VAL A 134 -1.56 -9.27 -5.37
C VAL A 134 -0.37 -8.39 -5.04
N THR A 135 0.25 -7.83 -6.08
CA THR A 135 1.31 -6.83 -5.94
C THR A 135 0.99 -5.62 -6.78
N ILE A 136 1.07 -4.44 -6.17
CA ILE A 136 0.84 -3.15 -6.80
C ILE A 136 2.15 -2.40 -6.72
N ALA A 137 2.67 -2.01 -7.88
CA ALA A 137 3.78 -1.07 -7.97
C ALA A 137 3.22 0.34 -8.08
N GLY A 138 3.66 1.19 -7.18
CA GLY A 138 3.23 2.57 -7.06
C GLY A 138 3.87 3.52 -8.05
N GLU A 139 3.08 4.47 -8.49
CA GLU A 139 3.49 5.66 -9.21
C GLU A 139 3.20 6.89 -8.35
N ASP A 140 4.05 7.92 -8.48
CA ASP A 140 3.95 9.15 -7.72
C ASP A 140 3.88 8.93 -6.19
N ASP A 141 3.37 9.90 -5.45
CA ASP A 141 3.30 9.87 -4.00
C ASP A 141 2.10 9.06 -3.50
N LEU A 142 2.33 8.20 -2.50
CA LEU A 142 1.26 7.57 -1.73
C LEU A 142 0.81 8.54 -0.63
N THR A 143 -0.41 9.06 -0.74
CA THR A 143 -0.93 10.08 0.18
C THR A 143 -1.77 9.45 1.28
N TRP A 144 -1.40 9.67 2.54
CA TRP A 144 -2.23 9.35 3.69
C TRP A 144 -3.22 10.47 4.00
N THR A 145 -4.51 10.13 4.07
CA THR A 145 -5.57 11.03 4.54
C THR A 145 -6.17 10.44 5.82
N PRO A 146 -5.98 11.06 7.00
CA PRO A 146 -6.60 10.59 8.23
C PRO A 146 -8.13 10.67 8.11
N ALA A 147 -8.84 9.70 8.68
CA ALA A 147 -10.28 9.82 8.84
C ALA A 147 -10.57 11.03 9.74
N GLU A 148 -11.63 11.78 9.43
CA GLU A 148 -12.11 12.78 10.37
C GLU A 148 -12.49 12.04 11.65
N ALA A 149 -11.89 12.43 12.79
CA ALA A 149 -12.23 11.86 14.07
C ALA A 149 -13.75 12.00 14.26
N SER A 150 -14.46 10.87 14.30
CA SER A 150 -15.85 10.89 14.73
C SER A 150 -15.84 11.48 16.14
N GLY A 151 -16.54 12.63 16.28
CA GLY A 151 -16.42 13.50 17.44
C GLY A 151 -16.61 12.77 18.77
N ALA A 152 -15.87 13.27 19.76
CA ALA A 152 -15.97 12.97 21.19
C ALA A 152 -17.41 13.00 21.74
#